data_AF-A0A975NV18-F1
#
_entry.id   AF-A0A975NV18-F1
#
_cell.length_a   1.000
_cell.length_b   1.000
_cell.length_c   1.000
_cell.angle_alpha   90.00
_cell.angle_beta   90.00
_cell.angle_gamma   90.00
#
_symmetry.space_group_name_H-M   'P 1'
#
loop_
_entity.id
_entity.type
_entity.pdbx_description
1 polymer ?
#
loop_
_entity_poly.entity_id
_entity_poly.type
_entity_poly.pdbx_seq_one_letter_code
_entity_poly.pdbx_strand_id
1 'polypeptide(L)'
;MRRLVLQSRNAVLRHLAIPGLALLIGVGSALAQSGDTRAQDPKAPATNPADTAKDDQRKTDQFVEASQAINGPAGNPECVWLGRRMVRLMWLDDLDTAFRHLDLYDRFGCPGGHIQATFRCLTRFGASIDSKVPESLSGRIHACWINPAAQPQAAAAAAPAPAATTAGSAAPAPAASAAPAAAPAK
;
A
#
# COMPACT_ATOMS: atom_id res chain seq x y z
N MET A 1 -14.51 -1.49 -78.43
CA MET A 1 -13.73 -2.35 -77.50
C MET A 1 -13.01 -1.59 -76.38
N ARG A 2 -12.42 -0.39 -76.57
CA ARG A 2 -11.68 0.33 -75.49
C ARG A 2 -12.53 0.90 -74.34
N ARG A 3 -13.81 1.25 -74.56
CA ARG A 3 -14.69 1.81 -73.50
C ARG A 3 -15.18 0.76 -72.49
N LEU A 4 -15.38 -0.48 -72.91
CA LEU A 4 -15.84 -1.57 -72.04
C LEU A 4 -14.74 -2.03 -71.05
N VAL A 5 -13.47 -1.95 -71.47
CA VAL A 5 -12.30 -2.29 -70.64
C VAL A 5 -12.04 -1.27 -69.53
N LEU A 6 -12.44 -0.01 -69.72
CA LEU A 6 -12.32 1.04 -68.70
C LEU A 6 -13.42 0.94 -67.64
N GLN A 7 -14.63 0.53 -68.04
CA GLN A 7 -15.75 0.30 -67.11
C GLN A 7 -15.51 -0.91 -66.20
N SER A 8 -14.94 -2.01 -66.73
CA SER A 8 -14.61 -3.19 -65.92
C SER A 8 -13.50 -2.91 -64.91
N ARG A 9 -12.49 -2.10 -65.26
CA ARG A 9 -11.44 -1.67 -64.31
C ARG A 9 -11.98 -0.86 -63.13
N ASN A 10 -12.93 0.04 -63.36
CA ASN A 10 -13.51 0.85 -62.27
C ASN A 10 -14.44 0.04 -61.35
N ALA A 11 -15.13 -0.97 -61.88
CA ALA A 11 -15.98 -1.86 -61.08
C ALA A 11 -15.13 -2.76 -60.15
N VAL A 12 -14.03 -3.33 -60.68
CA VAL A 12 -13.11 -4.18 -59.90
C VAL A 12 -12.42 -3.41 -58.78
N LEU A 13 -12.01 -2.15 -59.02
CA LEU A 13 -11.42 -1.29 -57.98
C LEU A 13 -12.41 -0.94 -56.86
N ARG A 14 -13.70 -0.75 -57.17
CA ARG A 14 -14.74 -0.46 -56.16
C ARG A 14 -15.10 -1.68 -55.29
N HIS A 15 -15.01 -2.89 -55.83
CA HIS A 15 -15.32 -4.11 -55.08
C HIS A 15 -14.17 -4.64 -54.22
N LEU A 16 -12.94 -4.16 -54.42
CA LEU A 16 -11.78 -4.48 -53.56
C LEU A 16 -11.60 -3.50 -52.39
N ALA A 17 -12.16 -2.28 -52.47
CA ALA A 17 -12.07 -1.28 -51.40
C ALA A 17 -12.96 -1.60 -50.18
N ILE A 18 -14.02 -2.39 -50.35
CA ILE A 18 -15.01 -2.66 -49.29
C ILE A 18 -14.59 -3.83 -48.36
N PRO A 19 -14.01 -4.96 -48.82
CA PRO A 19 -13.54 -5.99 -47.89
C PRO A 19 -12.16 -5.68 -47.27
N GLY A 20 -11.33 -4.83 -47.89
CA GLY A 20 -10.02 -4.45 -47.35
C GLY A 20 -10.10 -3.59 -46.08
N LEU A 21 -11.17 -2.78 -45.94
CA LEU A 21 -11.40 -1.96 -44.74
C LEU A 21 -11.96 -2.79 -43.58
N ALA A 22 -12.64 -3.92 -43.84
CA ALA A 22 -13.22 -4.77 -42.81
C ALA A 22 -12.19 -5.73 -42.16
N LEU A 23 -11.10 -6.08 -42.85
CA LEU A 23 -10.05 -6.96 -42.30
C LEU A 23 -9.02 -6.22 -41.42
N LEU A 24 -9.02 -4.88 -41.42
CA LEU A 24 -8.16 -4.06 -40.55
C LEU A 24 -8.79 -3.73 -39.19
N ILE A 25 -10.02 -4.19 -38.93
CA ILE A 25 -10.75 -3.95 -37.67
C ILE A 25 -10.61 -5.16 -36.69
N GLY A 26 -10.01 -6.27 -37.13
CA GLY A 26 -10.04 -7.55 -36.41
C GLY A 26 -8.76 -7.98 -35.66
N VAL A 27 -7.66 -7.21 -35.70
CA VAL A 27 -6.41 -7.55 -34.98
C VAL A 27 -5.91 -6.34 -34.21
N GLY A 28 -6.57 -6.03 -33.10
CA GLY A 28 -6.18 -4.89 -32.24
C GLY A 28 -6.82 -4.88 -30.85
N SER A 29 -7.50 -5.95 -30.43
CA SER A 29 -8.08 -6.06 -29.10
C SER A 29 -7.07 -6.63 -28.11
N ALA A 30 -6.12 -5.80 -27.67
CA ALA A 30 -5.53 -5.84 -26.32
C ALA A 30 -4.47 -4.74 -26.15
N LEU A 31 -4.89 -3.48 -25.92
CA LEU A 31 -4.22 -2.51 -25.05
C LEU A 31 -5.20 -1.35 -24.82
N ALA A 32 -6.03 -1.46 -23.78
CA ALA A 32 -6.74 -0.31 -23.23
C ALA A 32 -5.72 0.60 -22.53
N GLN A 33 -5.04 1.45 -23.29
CA GLN A 33 -4.17 2.49 -22.75
C GLN A 33 -4.99 3.78 -22.71
N SER A 34 -5.55 4.08 -21.52
CA SER A 34 -6.19 5.36 -21.22
C SER A 34 -5.27 6.49 -21.66
N GLY A 35 -5.81 7.42 -22.46
CA GLY A 35 -5.04 8.50 -23.07
C GLY A 35 -4.41 9.42 -22.04
N ASP A 36 -3.09 9.49 -22.08
CA ASP A 36 -2.32 10.66 -21.65
C ASP A 36 -1.37 10.99 -22.82
N THR A 37 -1.68 12.06 -23.55
CA THR A 37 -0.80 12.63 -24.57
C THR A 37 0.33 13.38 -23.88
N ARG A 38 1.19 12.66 -23.15
CA ARG A 38 2.51 13.17 -22.81
C ARG A 38 3.47 12.79 -23.93
N ALA A 39 4.13 13.82 -24.45
CA ALA A 39 5.26 13.68 -25.35
C ALA A 39 6.20 12.59 -24.84
N GLN A 40 6.66 11.74 -25.75
CA GLN A 40 7.58 10.65 -25.48
C GLN A 40 8.89 11.20 -24.90
N ASP A 41 9.03 11.13 -23.58
CA ASP A 41 10.35 11.14 -22.95
C ASP A 41 11.01 9.77 -23.21
N PRO A 42 12.21 9.71 -23.81
CA PRO A 42 12.93 8.47 -23.95
C PRO A 42 13.51 8.10 -22.57
N LYS A 43 13.27 6.84 -22.18
CA LYS A 43 13.84 6.13 -21.02
C LYS A 43 12.97 6.08 -19.76
N ALA A 44 11.75 5.57 -19.88
CA ALA A 44 11.23 4.72 -18.81
C ALA A 44 12.06 3.43 -18.78
N PRO A 45 12.64 3.01 -17.64
CA PRO A 45 13.32 1.73 -17.57
C PRO A 45 12.30 0.62 -17.87
N ALA A 46 12.66 -0.29 -18.78
CA ALA A 46 11.87 -1.48 -19.05
C ALA A 46 11.69 -2.23 -17.72
N THR A 47 10.45 -2.27 -17.22
CA THR A 47 10.14 -2.97 -15.98
C THR A 47 10.20 -4.46 -16.28
N ASN A 48 11.05 -5.18 -15.54
CA ASN A 48 11.28 -6.60 -15.79
C ASN A 48 10.01 -7.39 -15.42
N PRO A 49 9.53 -8.34 -16.24
CA PRO A 49 8.31 -9.09 -15.94
C PRO A 49 8.30 -9.77 -14.56
N ALA A 50 9.49 -10.16 -14.06
CA ALA A 50 9.67 -10.71 -12.73
C ALA A 50 9.42 -9.70 -11.60
N ASP A 51 9.77 -8.42 -11.82
CA ASP A 51 9.55 -7.35 -10.84
C ASP A 51 8.07 -7.01 -10.73
N THR A 52 7.34 -6.99 -11.86
CA THR A 52 5.88 -6.81 -11.88
C THR A 52 5.17 -7.92 -11.13
N ALA A 53 5.54 -9.18 -11.36
CA ALA A 53 4.94 -10.32 -10.66
C ALA A 53 5.16 -10.24 -9.13
N LYS A 54 6.36 -9.83 -8.71
CA LYS A 54 6.69 -9.62 -7.30
C LYS A 54 5.90 -8.47 -6.67
N ASP A 55 5.70 -7.38 -7.42
CA ASP A 55 4.90 -6.25 -6.98
C ASP A 55 3.41 -6.62 -6.82
N ASP A 56 2.86 -7.41 -7.74
CA ASP A 56 1.48 -7.85 -7.67
C ASP A 56 1.24 -8.86 -6.55
N GLN A 57 2.21 -9.74 -6.30
CA GLN A 57 2.20 -10.60 -5.12
C GLN A 57 2.24 -9.76 -3.84
N ARG A 58 3.12 -8.75 -3.74
CA ARG A 58 3.18 -7.84 -2.60
C ARG A 58 1.84 -7.13 -2.36
N LYS A 59 1.18 -6.63 -3.41
CA LYS A 59 -0.14 -5.97 -3.27
C LYS A 59 -1.19 -6.95 -2.76
N THR A 60 -1.16 -8.19 -3.26
CA THR A 60 -2.07 -9.26 -2.81
C THR A 60 -1.86 -9.56 -1.32
N ASP A 61 -0.61 -9.69 -0.90
CA ASP A 61 -0.26 -9.91 0.51
C ASP A 61 -0.72 -8.75 1.40
N GLN A 62 -0.61 -7.51 0.92
CA GLN A 62 -1.11 -6.33 1.63
C GLN A 62 -2.64 -6.36 1.84
N PHE A 63 -3.41 -6.91 0.90
CA PHE A 63 -4.86 -7.07 1.10
C PHE A 63 -5.17 -8.15 2.12
N VAL A 64 -4.43 -9.26 2.08
CA VAL A 64 -4.57 -10.34 3.07
C VAL A 64 -4.24 -9.81 4.47
N GLU A 65 -3.13 -9.09 4.63
CA GLU A 65 -2.73 -8.46 5.89
C GLU A 65 -3.81 -7.52 6.41
N ALA A 66 -4.34 -6.63 5.55
CA ALA A 66 -5.39 -5.71 5.94
C ALA A 66 -6.68 -6.40 6.36
N SER A 67 -7.09 -7.46 5.65
CA SER A 67 -8.27 -8.23 6.00
C SER A 67 -8.14 -8.96 7.35
N GLN A 68 -6.92 -9.33 7.74
CA GLN A 68 -6.64 -10.01 9.00
C GLN A 68 -6.47 -9.04 10.17
N ALA A 69 -5.84 -7.88 9.94
CA ALA A 69 -5.53 -6.92 10.99
C ALA A 69 -6.71 -6.00 11.34
N ILE A 70 -7.63 -5.77 10.40
CA ILE A 70 -8.73 -4.81 10.56
C ILE A 70 -10.05 -5.55 10.74
N ASN A 71 -10.65 -5.39 11.92
CA ASN A 71 -12.01 -5.87 12.18
C ASN A 71 -13.02 -4.87 11.62
N GLY A 72 -13.60 -5.16 10.45
CA GLY A 72 -14.67 -4.38 9.83
C GLY A 72 -14.40 -4.05 8.35
N PRO A 73 -15.30 -3.28 7.71
CA PRO A 73 -15.30 -3.08 6.25
C PRO A 73 -14.02 -2.40 5.71
N ALA A 74 -13.26 -1.67 6.54
CA ALA A 74 -11.98 -1.11 6.13
C ALA A 74 -10.92 -2.16 5.75
N GLY A 75 -11.07 -3.41 6.21
CA GLY A 75 -10.20 -4.54 5.86
C GLY A 75 -10.55 -5.21 4.53
N ASN A 76 -11.69 -4.88 3.93
CA ASN A 76 -12.10 -5.46 2.65
C ASN A 76 -11.17 -4.97 1.53
N PRO A 77 -10.87 -5.82 0.52
CA PRO A 77 -9.89 -5.49 -0.51
C PRO A 77 -10.24 -4.24 -1.32
N GLU A 78 -11.52 -4.00 -1.61
CA GLU A 78 -11.99 -2.80 -2.31
C GLU A 78 -11.77 -1.53 -1.49
N CYS A 79 -12.02 -1.60 -0.17
CA CYS A 79 -11.82 -0.49 0.74
C CYS A 79 -10.34 -0.18 0.94
N VAL A 80 -9.50 -1.22 1.05
CA VAL A 80 -8.04 -1.05 1.15
C VAL A 80 -7.48 -0.45 -0.14
N TRP A 81 -7.90 -0.96 -1.31
CA TRP A 81 -7.41 -0.50 -2.60
C TRP A 81 -7.80 0.96 -2.89
N LEU A 82 -9.10 1.29 -2.79
CA LEU A 82 -9.59 2.66 -3.01
C LEU A 82 -9.13 3.63 -1.93
N GLY A 83 -9.21 3.21 -0.67
CA GLY A 83 -8.84 4.00 0.49
C GLY A 83 -7.40 4.47 0.44
N ARG A 84 -6.46 3.54 0.23
CA ARG A 84 -5.04 3.87 0.12
C ARG A 84 -4.75 4.75 -1.11
N ARG A 85 -5.46 4.55 -2.22
CA ARG A 85 -5.35 5.40 -3.41
C ARG A 85 -5.76 6.84 -3.11
N MET A 86 -6.88 7.06 -2.42
CA MET A 86 -7.31 8.40 -2.01
C MET A 86 -6.33 9.07 -1.07
N VAL A 87 -5.86 8.36 -0.03
CA VAL A 87 -4.85 8.89 0.90
C VAL A 87 -3.58 9.32 0.16
N ARG A 88 -3.15 8.54 -0.85
CA ARG A 88 -2.00 8.91 -1.70
C ARG A 88 -2.27 10.18 -2.49
N LEU A 89 -3.44 10.31 -3.10
CA LEU A 89 -3.81 11.49 -3.88
C LEU A 89 -3.89 12.74 -3.00
N MET A 90 -4.50 12.64 -1.82
CA MET A 90 -4.52 13.73 -0.84
C MET A 90 -3.12 14.13 -0.38
N TRP A 91 -2.21 13.17 -0.16
CA TRP A 91 -0.82 13.47 0.21
C TRP A 91 -0.04 14.19 -0.90
N LEU A 92 -0.38 13.93 -2.16
CA LEU A 92 0.23 14.55 -3.34
C LEU A 92 -0.52 15.80 -3.79
N ASP A 93 -1.41 16.33 -2.95
CA ASP A 93 -2.22 17.53 -3.20
C ASP A 93 -3.19 17.44 -4.41
N ASP A 94 -3.53 16.23 -4.86
CA ASP A 94 -4.49 15.98 -5.95
C ASP A 94 -5.89 15.70 -5.37
N LEU A 95 -6.49 16.72 -4.77
CA LEU A 95 -7.76 16.61 -4.04
C LEU A 95 -8.96 16.39 -4.98
N ASP A 96 -8.95 17.01 -6.16
CA ASP A 96 -10.04 16.85 -7.13
C ASP A 96 -10.15 15.40 -7.60
N THR A 97 -9.02 14.75 -7.85
CA THR A 97 -9.01 13.32 -8.20
C THR A 97 -9.36 12.48 -6.99
N ALA A 98 -8.87 12.81 -5.79
CA ALA A 98 -9.20 12.07 -4.57
C ALA A 98 -10.72 12.05 -4.30
N PHE A 99 -11.41 13.18 -4.43
CA PHE A 99 -12.85 13.25 -4.19
C PHE A 99 -13.68 12.45 -5.19
N ARG A 100 -13.24 12.31 -6.45
CA ARG A 100 -13.90 11.43 -7.43
C ARG A 100 -13.84 9.95 -7.01
N HIS A 101 -12.80 9.54 -6.30
CA HIS A 101 -12.67 8.17 -5.81
C HIS A 101 -13.46 7.94 -4.51
N LEU A 102 -13.78 9.00 -3.77
CA LEU A 102 -14.55 8.91 -2.52
C LEU A 102 -16.00 8.48 -2.76
N ASP A 103 -16.63 8.98 -3.83
CA ASP A 103 -17.98 8.53 -4.20
C ASP A 103 -18.03 7.01 -4.43
N LEU A 104 -17.03 6.47 -5.14
CA LEU A 104 -16.92 5.03 -5.36
C LEU A 104 -16.65 4.26 -4.07
N TYR A 105 -15.81 4.80 -3.18
CA TYR A 105 -15.53 4.21 -1.87
C TYR A 105 -16.78 4.12 -0.99
N ASP A 106 -17.59 5.18 -0.96
CA ASP A 106 -18.84 5.22 -0.22
C ASP A 106 -19.88 4.25 -0.81
N ARG A 107 -19.90 4.08 -2.15
CA ARG A 107 -20.76 3.08 -2.82
C ARG A 107 -20.46 1.64 -2.42
N PHE A 108 -19.20 1.32 -2.09
CA PHE A 108 -18.82 0.01 -1.57
C PHE A 108 -19.16 -0.17 -0.08
N GLY A 109 -19.69 0.86 0.59
CA GLY A 109 -19.97 0.82 2.03
C GLY A 109 -18.71 0.90 2.89
N CYS A 110 -17.60 1.40 2.32
CA CYS A 110 -16.36 1.53 3.04
C CYS A 110 -16.39 2.71 4.04
N PRO A 111 -15.71 2.62 5.19
CA PRO A 111 -15.84 3.61 6.26
C PRO A 111 -15.00 4.88 6.02
N GLY A 112 -15.62 5.98 5.60
CA GLY A 112 -14.93 7.26 5.33
C GLY A 112 -14.11 7.81 6.52
N GLY A 113 -14.53 7.49 7.76
CA GLY A 113 -13.76 7.82 8.98
C GLY A 113 -12.37 7.17 9.02
N HIS A 114 -12.20 6.00 8.39
CA HIS A 114 -10.92 5.30 8.32
C HIS A 114 -9.92 5.99 7.37
N ILE A 115 -10.40 6.63 6.30
CA ILE A 115 -9.58 7.48 5.42
C ILE A 115 -9.02 8.66 6.21
N GLN A 116 -9.87 9.36 6.96
CA GLN A 116 -9.46 10.50 7.78
C GLN A 116 -8.43 10.08 8.84
N ALA A 117 -8.67 8.95 9.50
CA ALA A 117 -7.76 8.42 10.51
C ALA A 117 -6.39 8.04 9.91
N THR A 118 -6.40 7.37 8.75
CA THR A 118 -5.17 7.03 8.00
C THR A 118 -4.41 8.28 7.58
N PHE A 119 -5.08 9.29 7.04
CA PHE A 119 -4.43 10.54 6.64
C PHE A 119 -3.82 11.27 7.84
N ARG A 120 -4.53 11.31 8.98
CA ARG A 120 -3.98 11.85 10.23
C ARG A 120 -2.72 11.09 10.66
N CYS A 121 -2.71 9.76 10.60
CA CYS A 121 -1.50 8.97 10.83
C CYS A 121 -0.38 9.41 9.87
N LEU A 122 -0.65 9.48 8.57
CA LEU A 122 0.35 9.83 7.56
C LEU A 122 1.02 11.18 7.82
N THR A 123 0.23 12.20 8.19
CA THR A 123 0.76 13.54 8.52
C THR A 123 1.73 13.53 9.71
N ARG A 124 1.54 12.66 10.71
CA ARG A 124 2.49 12.52 11.84
C ARG A 124 3.82 11.93 11.39
N PHE A 125 3.80 11.04 10.40
CA PHE A 125 4.98 10.36 9.87
C PHE A 125 5.59 11.06 8.64
N GLY A 126 5.12 12.27 8.28
CA GLY A 126 5.53 12.96 7.05
C GLY A 126 7.05 13.09 6.87
N ALA A 127 7.78 13.36 7.94
CA ALA A 127 9.24 13.46 7.92
C ALA A 127 9.97 12.13 7.60
N SER A 128 9.29 10.99 7.73
CA SER A 128 9.84 9.66 7.42
C SER A 128 9.58 9.20 5.98
N ILE A 129 8.89 10.02 5.18
CA ILE A 129 8.52 9.69 3.79
C ILE A 129 9.55 10.33 2.86
N ASP A 130 10.38 9.50 2.22
CA ASP A 130 11.37 9.96 1.26
C ASP A 130 10.83 9.85 -0.18
N SER A 131 10.56 11.00 -0.81
CA SER A 131 10.11 11.08 -2.20
C SER A 131 11.06 10.45 -3.23
N LYS A 132 12.34 10.28 -2.89
CA LYS A 132 13.35 9.69 -3.78
C LYS A 132 13.41 8.17 -3.67
N VAL A 133 12.89 7.60 -2.59
CA VAL A 133 12.85 6.15 -2.38
C VAL A 133 11.54 5.62 -2.94
N PRO A 134 11.58 4.74 -3.96
CA PRO A 134 10.38 4.09 -4.48
C PRO A 134 9.61 3.40 -3.35
N GLU A 135 8.28 3.46 -3.41
CA GLU A 135 7.36 2.80 -2.46
C GLU A 135 7.41 3.28 -0.99
N SER A 136 8.23 4.27 -0.65
CA SER A 136 8.27 4.83 0.73
C SER A 136 6.88 5.35 1.17
N LEU A 137 6.22 6.09 0.29
CA LEU A 137 4.87 6.62 0.50
C LEU A 137 3.84 5.48 0.51
N SER A 138 3.87 4.59 -0.49
CA SER A 138 2.93 3.47 -0.61
C SER A 138 2.96 2.55 0.62
N GLY A 139 4.17 2.26 1.12
CA GLY A 139 4.39 1.47 2.33
C GLY A 139 3.94 2.19 3.59
N ARG A 140 4.23 3.50 3.73
CA ARG A 140 3.75 4.28 4.88
C ARG A 140 2.23 4.39 4.93
N ILE A 141 1.60 4.60 3.77
CA ILE A 141 0.13 4.62 3.65
C ILE A 141 -0.44 3.27 4.09
N HIS A 142 0.15 2.15 3.68
CA HIS A 142 -0.28 0.82 4.11
C HIS A 142 -0.16 0.66 5.63
N ALA A 143 0.99 0.98 6.20
CA ALA A 143 1.20 0.89 7.64
C ALA A 143 0.20 1.75 8.43
N CYS A 144 -0.08 2.97 7.96
CA CYS A 144 -1.10 3.84 8.57
C CYS A 144 -2.54 3.37 8.34
N TRP A 145 -2.81 2.59 7.29
CA TRP A 145 -4.11 1.97 7.06
C TRP A 145 -4.35 0.83 8.06
N ILE A 146 -3.36 -0.05 8.22
CA ILE A 146 -3.41 -1.13 9.21
C ILE A 146 -3.55 -0.58 10.63
N ASN A 147 -2.80 0.47 10.97
CA ASN A 147 -2.83 1.10 12.28
C ASN A 147 -2.90 2.63 12.20
N PRO A 148 -4.11 3.21 12.07
CA PRO A 148 -4.28 4.66 11.96
C PRO A 148 -4.02 5.41 13.29
N ALA A 149 -3.90 4.68 14.40
CA ALA A 149 -3.53 5.24 15.70
C ALA A 149 -2.00 5.28 15.91
N ALA A 150 -1.20 4.80 14.93
CA ALA A 150 0.24 4.77 15.05
C ALA A 150 0.81 6.17 15.36
N GLN A 151 1.79 6.16 16.26
CA GLN A 151 2.54 7.34 16.68
C GLN A 151 3.96 7.19 16.15
N PRO A 152 4.58 8.26 15.62
CA PRO A 152 6.02 8.28 15.43
C PRO A 152 6.67 7.90 16.75
N GLN A 153 7.61 6.96 16.73
CA GLN A 153 8.55 6.85 17.83
C GLN A 153 9.28 8.21 17.89
N ALA A 154 8.78 9.12 18.72
CA ALA A 154 9.70 9.94 19.50
C ALA A 154 10.69 8.93 20.09
N ALA A 155 12.00 9.22 20.04
CA ALA A 155 12.95 8.62 20.96
C ALA A 155 12.18 8.41 22.26
N ALA A 156 12.02 7.15 22.69
CA ALA A 156 11.45 6.88 23.99
C ALA A 156 12.30 7.72 24.93
N ALA A 157 11.78 8.90 25.30
CA ALA A 157 12.45 9.81 26.19
C ALA A 157 12.68 8.92 27.38
N ALA A 158 13.97 8.68 27.66
CA ALA A 158 14.41 7.71 28.63
C ALA A 158 13.43 7.74 29.79
N ALA A 159 12.67 6.66 29.95
CA ALA A 159 12.02 6.45 31.23
C ALA A 159 13.13 6.66 32.25
N PRO A 160 12.99 7.57 33.24
CA PRO A 160 14.02 7.70 34.24
C PRO A 160 14.25 6.30 34.78
N ALA A 161 15.49 5.82 34.66
CA ALA A 161 15.86 4.54 35.23
C ALA A 161 15.34 4.54 36.67
N PRO A 162 14.65 3.48 37.14
CA PRO A 162 14.31 3.41 38.55
C PRO A 162 15.62 3.63 39.31
N ALA A 163 15.63 4.66 40.16
CA ALA A 163 16.80 4.99 40.95
C ALA A 163 17.27 3.71 41.63
N ALA A 164 18.51 3.32 41.34
CA ALA A 164 19.14 2.25 42.07
C ALA A 164 19.16 2.69 43.54
N THR A 165 18.26 2.13 44.35
CA THR A 165 18.42 2.11 45.79
C THR A 165 19.70 1.32 46.06
N THR A 166 20.81 2.04 46.25
CA THR A 166 21.94 1.59 47.04
C THR A 166 21.44 1.35 48.47
N ALA A 167 20.77 0.22 48.67
CA ALA A 167 20.65 -0.43 49.96
C ALA A 167 21.91 -1.28 50.11
N GLY A 168 22.78 -0.88 51.04
CA GLY A 168 24.09 -1.46 51.25
C GLY A 168 24.05 -2.97 51.39
N SER A 169 25.03 -3.62 50.78
CA SER A 169 25.41 -4.99 51.05
C SER A 169 25.90 -5.09 52.50
N ALA A 170 24.97 -5.32 53.44
CA ALA A 170 25.28 -5.92 54.73
C ALA A 170 25.11 -7.44 54.56
N ALA A 171 26.24 -8.15 54.62
CA ALA A 171 26.28 -9.61 54.65
C ALA A 171 25.48 -10.13 55.85
N PRO A 172 24.70 -11.21 55.73
CA PRO A 172 24.10 -11.85 56.89
C PRO A 172 25.18 -12.59 57.69
N ALA A 173 25.31 -12.22 58.96
CA ALA A 173 26.10 -12.94 59.95
C ALA A 173 25.50 -14.35 60.19
N PRO A 174 26.31 -15.40 60.34
CA PRO A 174 25.82 -16.73 60.68
C PRO A 174 25.32 -16.78 62.13
N ALA A 175 24.08 -17.25 62.32
CA ALA A 175 23.51 -17.50 63.63
C ALA A 175 24.19 -18.71 64.31
N ALA A 176 24.63 -18.52 65.55
CA ALA A 176 25.15 -19.58 66.40
C ALA A 176 24.01 -20.45 66.94
N SER A 177 24.05 -21.76 66.66
CA SER A 177 23.18 -22.75 67.28
C SER A 177 23.56 -22.95 68.75
N ALA A 178 22.59 -22.73 69.64
CA ALA A 178 22.71 -23.00 71.06
C ALA A 178 22.69 -24.52 71.34
N ALA A 179 23.62 -24.97 72.18
CA ALA A 179 23.67 -26.33 72.71
C ALA A 179 22.64 -26.55 73.83
N PRO A 180 22.01 -27.75 73.94
CA PRO A 180 21.26 -28.13 75.14
C PRO A 180 22.19 -28.68 76.23
N ALA A 181 21.99 -28.23 77.47
CA ALA A 181 22.64 -28.75 78.67
C ALA A 181 22.08 -30.13 79.09
N ALA A 182 22.92 -30.91 79.77
CA ALA A 182 22.76 -32.35 80.03
C ALA A 182 22.12 -32.71 81.40
N ALA A 183 21.53 -33.93 81.42
CA ALA A 183 21.50 -34.94 82.50
C ALA A 183 20.60 -34.66 83.74
N PRO A 184 20.05 -35.68 84.46
CA PRO A 184 20.72 -36.95 84.80
C PRO A 184 19.89 -38.26 84.79
N ALA A 185 20.61 -39.31 85.17
CA ALA A 185 20.30 -40.74 85.20
C ALA A 185 19.26 -41.21 86.22
N LYS A 186 18.61 -42.36 85.91
CA LYS A 186 18.69 -43.60 86.69
C LYS A 186 18.21 -44.79 85.87
#